data_AF-A0A4Q1CM35-F1
#
_entry.id   AF-A0A4Q1CM35-F1
#
_cell.length_a   1.000
_cell.length_b   1.000
_cell.length_c   1.000
_cell.angle_alpha   90.00
_cell.angle_beta   90.00
_cell.angle_gamma   90.00
#
_symmetry.space_group_name_H-M   'P 1'
#
loop_
_entity.id
_entity.type
_entity.pdbx_description
1 polymer ?
#
loop_
_entity_poly.entity_id
_entity_poly.type
_entity_poly.pdbx_seq_one_letter_code
_entity_poly.pdbx_strand_id
1 'polypeptide(L)'
;MKKLICLLVCIATSHLLLAQAGRIRVSFAGFDCIRETWDDILHADGKGDEVYFTFSFLLGDKNGTTKLNYEKRTPVYGDATGQFSNRISVGSWVDVFGNNRGGIKAGDNYRGNLLLGEYDVANDDILTIVPTAWEQDPIADNQAGFSSTIQSMAYSINQKIAPVVLGIGILTMNPTSIIFGAGQLGIPKIKAGGEQGELGKPGTRPIGMEKYGDFSPKFVGLKSSDLAFLSNSDMGYGKGVIPVHYDETAVGNLRDHGIYTVLLKVEFFPSQTQSTTTTQPSNTGNGTTTTTTVTKTTAPSTIKTVNTGTTTSTSTVAGIWKGTYGTGSSNNTTFYSFQLNPDGTMNVLDASGKSIAAGTYNLNNNQLTGIYRYTGNNNAFSFAASVKGSQMEGTWGSGSNVSGGGRWMMTKAATGATTNIR
;
A
#
# COMPACT_ATOMS: atom_id res chain seq x y z
N MET A 1 12.12 34.91 21.81
CA MET A 1 11.43 33.76 22.44
C MET A 1 9.90 33.80 22.28
N LYS A 2 9.17 34.87 22.67
CA LYS A 2 7.69 34.92 22.56
C LYS A 2 7.12 34.72 21.14
N LYS A 3 7.77 35.24 20.09
CA LYS A 3 7.34 35.06 18.68
C LYS A 3 7.56 33.63 18.15
N LEU A 4 8.56 32.91 18.67
CA LEU A 4 8.86 31.52 18.28
C LEU A 4 7.86 30.55 18.91
N ILE A 5 7.47 30.79 20.17
CA ILE A 5 6.44 30.01 20.87
C ILE A 5 5.07 30.23 20.20
N CYS A 6 4.74 31.47 19.81
CA CYS A 6 3.49 31.74 19.11
C CYS A 6 3.43 31.08 17.72
N LEU A 7 4.54 31.06 16.96
CA LEU A 7 4.62 30.35 15.68
C LEU A 7 4.50 28.83 15.86
N LEU A 8 5.16 28.25 16.88
CA LEU A 8 5.04 26.83 17.23
C LEU A 8 3.62 26.45 17.68
N VAL A 9 2.96 27.31 18.45
CA VAL A 9 1.55 27.12 18.87
C VAL A 9 0.62 27.24 17.67
N CYS A 10 0.81 28.22 16.78
CA CYS A 10 -0.01 28.37 15.57
C CYS A 10 0.14 27.17 14.61
N ILE A 11 1.36 26.65 14.43
CA ILE A 11 1.64 25.44 13.63
C ILE A 11 1.07 24.17 14.30
N ALA A 12 1.11 24.09 15.64
CA ALA A 12 0.50 22.98 16.38
C ALA A 12 -1.04 23.03 16.37
N THR A 13 -1.65 24.21 16.35
CA THR A 13 -3.11 24.37 16.28
C THR A 13 -3.69 24.23 14.88
N SER A 14 -2.90 24.45 13.82
CA SER A 14 -3.37 24.33 12.43
C SER A 14 -3.47 22.88 11.92
N HIS A 15 -3.05 21.89 12.72
CA HIS A 15 -2.97 20.49 12.28
C HIS A 15 -3.68 19.48 13.18
N LEU A 16 -4.46 19.93 14.16
CA LEU A 16 -5.57 19.13 14.67
C LEU A 16 -6.67 19.16 13.60
N LEU A 17 -6.43 18.49 12.48
CA LEU A 17 -7.51 17.94 11.65
C LEU A 17 -8.22 16.97 12.58
N LEU A 18 -9.25 17.48 13.25
CA LEU A 18 -10.13 16.69 14.08
C LEU A 18 -10.63 15.56 13.20
N ALA A 19 -10.24 14.34 13.58
CA ALA A 19 -11.06 13.15 13.49
C ALA A 19 -12.44 13.43 12.85
N GLN A 20 -12.55 13.25 11.53
CA GLN A 20 -13.70 13.72 10.74
C GLN A 20 -14.46 12.52 10.18
N ALA A 21 -15.73 12.39 10.53
CA ALA A 21 -16.65 11.50 9.82
C ALA A 21 -16.99 12.09 8.44
N GLY A 22 -17.37 11.25 7.49
CA GLY A 22 -17.73 11.72 6.15
C GLY A 22 -18.13 10.61 5.21
N ARG A 23 -18.35 10.96 3.96
CA ARG A 23 -18.61 10.01 2.87
C ARG A 23 -17.39 9.86 2.00
N ILE A 24 -17.01 8.63 1.73
CA ILE A 24 -15.96 8.27 0.78
C ILE A 24 -16.64 7.83 -0.50
N ARG A 25 -16.11 8.28 -1.65
CA ARG A 25 -16.40 7.72 -2.96
C ARG A 25 -15.13 7.12 -3.53
N VAL A 26 -15.20 5.88 -3.99
CA VAL A 26 -14.10 5.20 -4.66
C VAL A 26 -14.50 4.89 -6.10
N SER A 27 -13.65 5.26 -7.04
CA SER A 27 -13.82 4.99 -8.47
C SER A 27 -12.59 4.30 -9.05
N PHE A 28 -12.82 3.45 -10.06
CA PHE A 28 -11.77 2.97 -10.93
C PHE A 28 -11.44 4.07 -11.94
N ALA A 29 -10.25 4.66 -11.80
CA ALA A 29 -9.77 5.74 -12.65
C ALA A 29 -9.12 5.24 -13.95
N GLY A 30 -8.78 3.95 -14.01
CA GLY A 30 -8.21 3.29 -15.17
C GLY A 30 -6.93 2.53 -14.84
N PHE A 31 -6.09 2.30 -15.83
CA PHE A 31 -4.85 1.55 -15.66
C PHE A 31 -3.79 1.94 -16.68
N ASP A 32 -2.55 1.60 -16.37
CA ASP A 32 -1.43 1.59 -17.32
C ASP A 32 -0.98 0.15 -17.55
N CYS A 33 -0.87 -0.26 -18.81
CA CYS A 33 -0.18 -1.47 -19.21
C CYS A 33 1.27 -1.09 -19.53
N ILE A 34 2.19 -1.41 -18.63
CA ILE A 34 3.63 -1.22 -18.87
C ILE A 34 4.16 -2.40 -19.69
N ARG A 35 3.61 -3.58 -19.41
CA ARG A 35 3.85 -4.81 -20.15
C ARG A 35 2.63 -5.72 -20.05
N GLU A 36 2.16 -6.22 -21.18
CA GLU A 36 1.07 -7.18 -21.27
C GLU A 36 1.47 -8.54 -20.69
N THR A 37 0.47 -9.32 -20.27
CA THR A 37 0.69 -10.75 -19.98
C THR A 37 0.99 -11.51 -21.27
N TRP A 38 1.44 -12.76 -21.14
CA TRP A 38 1.63 -13.59 -22.32
C TRP A 38 0.30 -14.17 -22.74
N ASP A 39 -0.21 -13.61 -23.82
CA ASP A 39 -1.39 -14.08 -24.53
C ASP A 39 -1.10 -15.42 -25.25
N ASP A 40 -2.16 -16.19 -25.51
CA ASP A 40 -2.06 -17.45 -26.23
C ASP A 40 -1.61 -17.20 -27.68
N ILE A 41 -0.82 -18.13 -28.25
CA ILE A 41 -0.23 -17.96 -29.58
C ILE A 41 -1.26 -17.80 -30.70
N LEU A 42 -2.51 -18.22 -30.46
CA LEU A 42 -3.60 -18.17 -31.43
C LEU A 42 -4.55 -16.99 -31.20
N HIS A 43 -4.40 -16.22 -30.10
CA HIS A 43 -5.26 -15.09 -29.79
C HIS A 43 -6.75 -15.50 -29.83
N ALA A 44 -7.05 -16.65 -29.21
CA ALA A 44 -8.34 -17.33 -29.36
C ALA A 44 -9.47 -16.62 -28.62
N ASP A 45 -9.12 -15.86 -27.58
CA ASP A 45 -10.00 -15.12 -26.71
C ASP A 45 -10.06 -13.62 -26.98
N GLY A 46 -9.29 -13.13 -27.94
CA GLY A 46 -9.20 -11.72 -28.27
C GLY A 46 -7.81 -11.43 -28.80
N LYS A 47 -7.57 -10.18 -29.21
CA LYS A 47 -6.26 -9.79 -29.74
C LYS A 47 -5.47 -9.12 -28.63
N GLY A 48 -4.28 -9.63 -28.33
CA GLY A 48 -3.50 -9.06 -27.24
C GLY A 48 -4.22 -9.26 -25.92
N ASP A 49 -3.79 -8.53 -24.89
CA ASP A 49 -4.26 -8.82 -23.54
C ASP A 49 -5.68 -8.29 -23.29
N GLU A 50 -6.45 -9.07 -22.55
CA GLU A 50 -7.72 -8.70 -21.98
C GLU A 50 -7.66 -8.71 -20.47
N VAL A 51 -8.02 -7.59 -19.86
CA VAL A 51 -7.97 -7.46 -18.41
C VAL A 51 -9.31 -7.06 -17.82
N TYR A 52 -9.58 -7.53 -16.62
CA TYR A 52 -10.59 -6.94 -15.75
C TYR A 52 -10.01 -6.69 -14.36
N PHE A 53 -10.76 -5.95 -13.55
CA PHE A 53 -10.31 -5.59 -12.21
C PHE A 53 -11.36 -6.00 -11.20
N THR A 54 -10.91 -6.57 -10.09
CA THR A 54 -11.74 -6.81 -8.91
C THR A 54 -11.29 -5.89 -7.78
N PHE A 55 -12.26 -5.45 -6.98
CA PHE A 55 -12.04 -4.57 -5.84
C PHE A 55 -12.84 -5.12 -4.67
N SER A 56 -12.14 -5.68 -3.68
CA SER A 56 -12.74 -6.06 -2.41
C SER A 56 -12.62 -4.90 -1.42
N PHE A 57 -13.74 -4.49 -0.85
CA PHE A 57 -13.87 -3.38 0.09
C PHE A 57 -14.18 -3.93 1.47
N LEU A 58 -13.29 -3.65 2.42
CA LEU A 58 -13.43 -4.07 3.81
C LEU A 58 -13.48 -2.83 4.68
N LEU A 59 -14.65 -2.54 5.25
CA LEU A 59 -14.80 -1.45 6.22
C LEU A 59 -14.67 -2.03 7.62
N GLY A 60 -13.70 -1.56 8.39
CA GLY A 60 -13.49 -1.90 9.78
C GLY A 60 -13.68 -0.69 10.70
N ASP A 61 -14.06 -0.93 11.96
CA ASP A 61 -13.90 0.08 13.00
C ASP A 61 -12.41 0.25 13.40
N LYS A 62 -12.13 1.21 14.28
CA LYS A 62 -10.77 1.46 14.81
C LYS A 62 -10.10 0.26 15.50
N ASN A 63 -10.86 -0.75 15.91
CA ASN A 63 -10.35 -1.97 16.52
C ASN A 63 -10.17 -3.10 15.50
N GLY A 64 -10.40 -2.83 14.22
CA GLY A 64 -10.38 -3.82 13.14
C GLY A 64 -11.59 -4.75 13.12
N THR A 65 -12.68 -4.41 13.83
CA THR A 65 -13.94 -5.17 13.73
C THR A 65 -14.59 -4.87 12.39
N THR A 66 -14.87 -5.90 11.60
CA THR A 66 -15.44 -5.72 10.26
C THR A 66 -16.90 -5.28 10.34
N LYS A 67 -17.22 -4.15 9.69
CA LYS A 67 -18.56 -3.57 9.56
C LYS A 67 -19.20 -3.90 8.21
N LEU A 68 -18.39 -3.92 7.15
CA LEU A 68 -18.84 -4.21 5.79
C LEU A 68 -17.77 -5.00 5.04
N ASN A 69 -18.21 -5.93 4.20
CA ASN A 69 -17.41 -6.62 3.20
C ASN A 69 -18.21 -6.62 1.89
N TYR A 70 -17.63 -6.09 0.82
CA TYR A 70 -18.26 -5.99 -0.48
C TYR A 70 -17.21 -6.19 -1.57
N GLU A 71 -17.59 -6.79 -2.69
CA GLU A 71 -16.70 -6.94 -3.84
C GLU A 71 -17.37 -6.40 -5.10
N LYS A 72 -16.57 -5.75 -5.95
CA LYS A 72 -17.01 -5.30 -7.27
C LYS A 72 -16.01 -5.69 -8.34
N ARG A 73 -16.53 -6.17 -9.46
CA ARG A 73 -15.79 -6.48 -10.67
C ARG A 73 -16.13 -5.46 -11.77
N THR A 74 -15.14 -5.06 -12.56
CA THR A 74 -15.33 -4.24 -13.76
C THR A 74 -15.78 -5.08 -14.94
N PRO A 75 -16.25 -4.47 -16.04
CA PRO A 75 -16.22 -5.13 -17.35
C PRO A 75 -14.80 -5.57 -17.72
N VAL A 76 -14.70 -6.45 -18.71
CA VAL A 76 -13.43 -6.79 -19.37
C VAL A 76 -13.06 -5.67 -20.34
N TYR A 77 -11.78 -5.34 -20.37
CA TYR A 77 -11.14 -4.31 -21.18
C TYR A 77 -10.18 -5.00 -22.16
N GLY A 78 -10.35 -4.82 -23.47
CA GLY A 78 -9.44 -5.35 -24.51
C GLY A 78 -10.12 -5.40 -25.88
N ASP A 79 -9.95 -6.48 -26.68
CA ASP A 79 -10.64 -6.62 -27.98
C ASP A 79 -12.14 -6.78 -27.77
N ALA A 80 -12.94 -5.88 -28.34
CA ALA A 80 -14.40 -5.89 -28.21
C ALA A 80 -15.11 -6.24 -29.53
N THR A 81 -14.49 -7.04 -30.39
CA THR A 81 -15.03 -7.38 -31.72
C THR A 81 -15.60 -8.79 -31.80
N GLY A 82 -16.54 -8.97 -32.74
CA GLY A 82 -17.21 -10.26 -32.95
C GLY A 82 -17.93 -10.77 -31.70
N GLN A 83 -17.54 -11.95 -31.24
CA GLN A 83 -18.13 -12.60 -30.05
C GLN A 83 -17.81 -11.89 -28.73
N PHE A 84 -16.87 -10.92 -28.74
CA PHE A 84 -16.42 -10.18 -27.56
C PHE A 84 -17.04 -8.77 -27.47
N SER A 85 -18.15 -8.52 -28.18
CA SER A 85 -18.80 -7.20 -28.26
C SER A 85 -19.37 -6.67 -26.94
N ASN A 86 -19.36 -7.47 -25.87
CA ASN A 86 -19.75 -7.08 -24.52
C ASN A 86 -18.60 -6.49 -23.70
N ARG A 87 -17.36 -6.46 -24.23
CA ARG A 87 -16.19 -5.87 -23.59
C ARG A 87 -16.11 -4.35 -23.85
N ILE A 88 -15.31 -3.65 -23.06
CA ILE A 88 -14.94 -2.27 -23.34
C ILE A 88 -13.71 -2.29 -24.24
N SER A 89 -13.86 -1.80 -25.48
CA SER A 89 -12.75 -1.71 -26.44
C SER A 89 -11.67 -0.77 -25.90
N VAL A 90 -10.49 -1.30 -25.62
CA VAL A 90 -9.32 -0.53 -25.20
C VAL A 90 -8.05 -1.13 -25.80
N GLY A 91 -6.97 -0.34 -25.77
CA GLY A 91 -5.66 -0.73 -26.25
C GLY A 91 -5.44 -0.43 -27.73
N SER A 92 -4.23 -0.69 -28.20
CA SER A 92 -3.76 -0.31 -29.54
C SER A 92 -3.19 -1.49 -30.33
N TRP A 93 -3.59 -2.72 -30.00
CA TRP A 93 -3.29 -3.88 -30.83
C TRP A 93 -3.93 -3.74 -32.22
N VAL A 94 -3.21 -4.18 -33.25
CA VAL A 94 -3.68 -4.15 -34.65
C VAL A 94 -3.68 -5.57 -35.19
N ASP A 95 -4.69 -5.91 -35.98
CA ASP A 95 -4.72 -7.21 -36.65
C ASP A 95 -3.73 -7.30 -37.82
N VAL A 96 -3.64 -8.50 -38.41
CA VAL A 96 -2.78 -8.77 -39.58
C VAL A 96 -3.11 -7.89 -40.80
N PHE A 97 -4.26 -7.21 -40.80
CA PHE A 97 -4.68 -6.26 -41.84
C PHE A 97 -4.54 -4.79 -41.40
N GLY A 98 -3.96 -4.53 -40.22
CA GLY A 98 -3.72 -3.20 -39.68
C GLY A 98 -4.94 -2.54 -39.03
N ASN A 99 -6.05 -3.25 -38.81
CA ASN A 99 -7.21 -2.67 -38.14
C ASN A 99 -7.03 -2.75 -36.62
N ASN A 100 -7.12 -1.60 -35.95
CA ASN A 100 -7.24 -1.55 -34.48
C ASN A 100 -8.66 -1.99 -34.09
N ARG A 101 -8.74 -3.05 -33.27
CA ARG A 101 -10.01 -3.61 -32.78
C ARG A 101 -10.10 -3.57 -31.24
N GLY A 102 -9.17 -2.86 -30.59
CA GLY A 102 -8.84 -3.05 -29.19
C GLY A 102 -7.75 -4.10 -29.04
N GLY A 103 -7.54 -4.52 -27.80
CA GLY A 103 -6.44 -5.39 -27.40
C GLY A 103 -5.31 -4.61 -26.77
N ILE A 104 -4.91 -5.02 -25.57
CA ILE A 104 -3.95 -4.28 -24.76
C ILE A 104 -2.53 -4.76 -25.07
N LYS A 105 -1.60 -3.81 -25.23
CA LYS A 105 -0.15 -4.05 -25.26
C LYS A 105 0.62 -3.06 -24.40
N ALA A 106 1.90 -3.35 -24.18
CA ALA A 106 2.85 -2.47 -23.53
C ALA A 106 2.76 -1.02 -24.04
N GLY A 107 2.64 -0.09 -23.10
CA GLY A 107 2.50 1.34 -23.34
C GLY A 107 1.05 1.82 -23.43
N ASP A 108 0.08 0.91 -23.56
CA ASP A 108 -1.33 1.29 -23.53
C ASP A 108 -1.75 1.76 -22.15
N ASN A 109 -2.72 2.67 -22.16
CA ASN A 109 -3.34 3.15 -20.94
C ASN A 109 -4.82 3.39 -21.17
N TYR A 110 -5.59 3.24 -20.10
CA TYR A 110 -7.01 3.55 -20.07
C TYR A 110 -7.27 4.54 -18.94
N ARG A 111 -8.16 5.49 -19.20
CA ARG A 111 -8.65 6.46 -18.22
C ARG A 111 -10.17 6.45 -18.23
N GLY A 112 -10.75 6.35 -17.05
CA GLY A 112 -12.20 6.29 -16.84
C GLY A 112 -12.56 6.84 -15.47
N ASN A 113 -13.84 6.70 -15.10
CA ASN A 113 -14.31 7.07 -13.76
C ASN A 113 -15.48 6.18 -13.35
N LEU A 114 -15.26 4.87 -13.39
CA LEU A 114 -16.28 3.90 -13.01
C LEU A 114 -16.45 3.93 -11.49
N LEU A 115 -17.59 4.41 -11.01
CA LEU A 115 -17.92 4.40 -9.58
C LEU A 115 -17.90 2.95 -9.07
N LEU A 116 -17.04 2.66 -8.10
CA LEU A 116 -16.95 1.35 -7.48
C LEU A 116 -17.87 1.24 -6.27
N GLY A 117 -17.81 2.23 -5.37
CA GLY A 117 -18.65 2.28 -4.17
C GLY A 117 -18.63 3.63 -3.47
N GLU A 118 -19.65 3.84 -2.64
CA GLU A 118 -19.75 4.98 -1.72
C GLU A 118 -20.02 4.47 -0.30
N TYR A 119 -19.32 5.03 0.67
CA TYR A 119 -19.36 4.55 2.06
C TYR A 119 -19.40 5.74 3.02
N ASP A 120 -20.37 5.75 3.93
CA ASP A 120 -20.34 6.64 5.08
C ASP A 120 -19.38 6.03 6.13
N VAL A 121 -18.37 6.80 6.53
CA VAL A 121 -17.35 6.41 7.50
C VAL A 121 -17.45 7.26 8.75
N ALA A 122 -17.46 6.59 9.89
CA ALA A 122 -17.32 7.24 11.18
C ALA A 122 -15.89 7.71 11.38
N ASN A 123 -15.67 8.49 12.44
CA ASN A 123 -14.33 8.84 12.84
C ASN A 123 -13.52 7.59 13.19
N ASP A 124 -12.27 7.52 12.69
CA ASP A 124 -11.33 6.41 12.84
C ASP A 124 -11.79 5.05 12.26
N ASP A 125 -12.88 5.02 11.49
CA ASP A 125 -13.16 3.87 10.64
C ASP A 125 -12.05 3.72 9.59
N ILE A 126 -11.76 2.48 9.23
CA ILE A 126 -10.73 2.12 8.25
C ILE A 126 -11.40 1.45 7.06
N LEU A 127 -11.23 2.04 5.88
CA LEU A 127 -11.56 1.42 4.61
C LEU A 127 -10.30 0.76 4.04
N THR A 128 -10.32 -0.56 3.92
CA THR A 128 -9.32 -1.31 3.18
C THR A 128 -9.86 -1.66 1.80
N ILE A 129 -9.09 -1.34 0.75
CA ILE A 129 -9.39 -1.73 -0.63
C ILE A 129 -8.35 -2.75 -1.07
N VAL A 130 -8.79 -3.87 -1.64
CA VAL A 130 -7.93 -4.88 -2.26
C VAL A 130 -8.17 -4.83 -3.77
N PRO A 131 -7.51 -3.92 -4.50
CA PRO A 131 -7.52 -4.00 -5.95
C PRO A 131 -6.81 -5.26 -6.39
N THR A 132 -7.28 -5.87 -7.48
CA THR A 132 -6.58 -6.96 -8.17
C THR A 132 -6.84 -6.81 -9.66
N ALA A 133 -5.78 -6.72 -10.46
CA ALA A 133 -5.87 -6.83 -11.91
C ALA A 133 -5.86 -8.31 -12.30
N TRP A 134 -6.66 -8.68 -13.29
CA TRP A 134 -6.80 -10.04 -13.78
C TRP A 134 -6.61 -10.06 -15.28
N GLU A 135 -5.80 -11.00 -15.75
CA GLU A 135 -5.84 -11.48 -17.14
C GLU A 135 -7.12 -12.29 -17.31
N GLN A 136 -7.81 -12.08 -18.42
CA GLN A 136 -9.05 -12.76 -18.78
C GLN A 136 -8.77 -13.78 -19.87
N ASP A 137 -8.98 -15.05 -19.54
CA ASP A 137 -8.97 -16.15 -20.50
C ASP A 137 -10.23 -17.02 -20.31
N PRO A 138 -10.93 -17.42 -21.38
CA PRO A 138 -12.19 -18.16 -21.31
C PRO A 138 -12.07 -19.60 -20.80
N ILE A 139 -10.87 -20.19 -20.71
CA ILE A 139 -10.71 -21.64 -20.49
C ILE A 139 -10.85 -22.03 -19.01
N ALA A 140 -10.33 -21.24 -18.08
CA ALA A 140 -10.37 -21.57 -16.66
C ALA A 140 -10.35 -20.31 -15.79
N ASP A 141 -11.27 -20.26 -14.82
CA ASP A 141 -11.51 -19.12 -13.94
C ASP A 141 -11.28 -19.50 -12.46
N ASN A 142 -10.16 -19.04 -11.91
CA ASN A 142 -9.83 -19.18 -10.49
C ASN A 142 -10.35 -18.02 -9.62
N GLN A 143 -11.10 -17.07 -10.20
CA GLN A 143 -11.53 -15.85 -9.51
C GLN A 143 -12.47 -16.14 -8.35
N ALA A 144 -13.40 -17.09 -8.48
CA ALA A 144 -14.33 -17.42 -7.41
C ALA A 144 -13.61 -17.93 -6.14
N GLY A 145 -12.62 -18.80 -6.31
CA GLY A 145 -11.80 -19.33 -5.20
C GLY A 145 -10.94 -18.24 -4.55
N PHE A 146 -10.36 -17.35 -5.37
CA PHE A 146 -9.65 -16.18 -4.88
C PHE A 146 -10.55 -15.25 -4.06
N SER A 147 -11.71 -14.86 -4.60
CA SER A 147 -12.66 -13.96 -3.93
C SER A 147 -13.17 -14.54 -2.62
N SER A 148 -13.49 -15.84 -2.59
CA SER A 148 -13.85 -16.54 -1.35
C SER A 148 -12.72 -16.48 -0.31
N THR A 149 -11.46 -16.68 -0.75
CA THR A 149 -10.29 -16.59 0.12
C THR A 149 -10.13 -15.17 0.70
N ILE A 150 -10.19 -14.11 -0.13
CA ILE A 150 -10.14 -12.71 0.35
C ILE A 150 -11.26 -12.42 1.35
N GLN A 151 -12.49 -12.84 1.03
CA GLN A 151 -13.64 -12.61 1.91
C GLN A 151 -13.49 -13.32 3.25
N SER A 152 -12.99 -14.55 3.28
CA SER A 152 -12.70 -15.27 4.54
C SER A 152 -11.60 -14.61 5.37
N MET A 153 -10.65 -13.92 4.71
CA MET A 153 -9.58 -13.19 5.38
C MET A 153 -9.99 -11.79 5.86
N ALA A 154 -11.18 -11.29 5.52
CA ALA A 154 -11.62 -9.92 5.79
C ALA A 154 -11.38 -9.47 7.25
N TYR A 155 -11.75 -10.33 8.21
CA TYR A 155 -11.52 -10.07 9.64
C TYR A 155 -10.03 -9.96 9.97
N SER A 156 -9.21 -10.90 9.49
CA SER A 156 -7.76 -10.90 9.73
C SER A 156 -7.09 -9.68 9.09
N ILE A 157 -7.51 -9.30 7.87
CA ILE A 157 -7.01 -8.11 7.17
C ILE A 157 -7.28 -6.86 8.01
N ASN A 158 -8.53 -6.64 8.43
CA ASN A 158 -8.90 -5.46 9.21
C ASN A 158 -8.19 -5.40 10.57
N GLN A 159 -8.08 -6.52 11.29
CA GLN A 159 -7.34 -6.59 12.56
C GLN A 159 -5.88 -6.18 12.43
N LYS A 160 -5.24 -6.50 11.30
CA LYS A 160 -3.82 -6.22 11.08
C LYS A 160 -3.56 -4.84 10.49
N ILE A 161 -4.45 -4.35 9.64
CA ILE A 161 -4.33 -3.01 9.04
C ILE A 161 -4.66 -1.91 10.03
N ALA A 162 -5.67 -2.10 10.89
CA ALA A 162 -6.14 -1.07 11.81
C ALA A 162 -5.02 -0.41 12.65
N PRO A 163 -4.19 -1.15 13.41
CA PRO A 163 -3.14 -0.52 14.22
C PRO A 163 -2.08 0.19 13.36
N VAL A 164 -1.83 -0.28 12.13
CA VAL A 164 -0.84 0.32 11.23
C VAL A 164 -1.38 1.65 10.68
N VAL A 165 -2.58 1.66 10.11
CA VAL A 165 -3.19 2.86 9.51
C VAL A 165 -3.47 3.92 10.58
N LEU A 166 -3.92 3.53 11.77
CA LEU A 166 -4.11 4.47 12.87
C LEU A 166 -2.79 5.12 13.31
N GLY A 167 -1.68 4.37 13.27
CA GLY A 167 -0.34 4.86 13.60
C GLY A 167 0.31 5.77 12.55
N ILE A 168 -0.16 5.77 11.29
CA ILE A 168 0.36 6.66 10.25
C ILE A 168 -0.05 8.10 10.57
N GLY A 169 0.94 8.98 10.79
CA GLY A 169 0.72 10.40 11.00
C GLY A 169 0.69 11.18 9.68
N ILE A 170 -0.22 12.17 9.60
CA ILE A 170 -0.40 13.05 8.42
C ILE A 170 0.91 13.76 8.04
N LEU A 171 1.73 14.14 9.03
CA LEU A 171 2.98 14.88 8.83
C LEU A 171 4.07 14.08 8.10
N THR A 172 3.91 12.76 7.99
CA THR A 172 4.87 11.86 7.36
C THR A 172 4.29 11.13 6.16
N MET A 173 3.10 11.53 5.67
CA MET A 173 2.41 10.82 4.60
C MET A 173 3.19 10.93 3.29
N ASN A 174 4.08 9.96 3.08
CA ASN A 174 4.45 9.52 1.76
C ASN A 174 3.23 8.75 1.22
N PRO A 175 2.65 9.14 0.07
CA PRO A 175 1.60 8.39 -0.61
C PRO A 175 1.76 6.86 -0.65
N THR A 176 2.99 6.36 -0.70
CA THR A 176 3.24 4.92 -0.73
C THR A 176 3.01 4.23 0.63
N SER A 177 2.87 4.97 1.73
CA SER A 177 2.71 4.41 3.07
C SER A 177 1.33 3.81 3.32
N ILE A 178 0.36 4.04 2.42
CA ILE A 178 -1.01 3.51 2.53
C ILE A 178 -1.21 2.19 1.76
N ILE A 179 -0.19 1.74 1.02
CA ILE A 179 -0.23 0.50 0.25
C ILE A 179 0.61 -0.55 0.98
N PHE A 180 -0.03 -1.62 1.41
CA PHE A 180 0.59 -2.71 2.15
C PHE A 180 0.58 -3.99 1.31
N GLY A 181 1.67 -4.76 1.35
CA GLY A 181 1.68 -6.13 0.82
C GLY A 181 1.21 -7.16 1.86
N ALA A 182 0.66 -8.29 1.43
CA ALA A 182 0.25 -9.37 2.35
C ALA A 182 1.36 -9.81 3.31
N GLY A 183 2.58 -10.01 2.80
CA GLY A 183 3.74 -10.33 3.65
C GLY A 183 4.02 -9.29 4.72
N GLN A 184 3.75 -8.01 4.44
CA GLN A 184 3.98 -6.91 5.37
C GLN A 184 3.05 -6.92 6.58
N LEU A 185 1.87 -7.48 6.38
CA LEU A 185 0.86 -7.66 7.41
C LEU A 185 0.93 -9.09 7.98
N GLY A 186 1.86 -9.94 7.54
CA GLY A 186 1.84 -11.37 7.87
C GLY A 186 0.53 -12.06 7.48
N ILE A 187 -0.08 -11.62 6.38
CA ILE A 187 -1.22 -12.26 5.73
C ILE A 187 -0.65 -13.27 4.73
N PRO A 188 -1.16 -14.51 4.69
CA PRO A 188 -0.66 -15.51 3.76
C PRO A 188 -0.89 -15.07 2.31
N LYS A 189 -0.03 -15.56 1.42
CA LYS A 189 -0.25 -15.48 -0.02
C LYS A 189 -1.45 -16.37 -0.39
N ILE A 190 -2.11 -16.05 -1.49
CA ILE A 190 -3.23 -16.81 -2.02
C ILE A 190 -2.72 -17.65 -3.20
N LYS A 191 -3.05 -18.94 -3.20
CA LYS A 191 -2.86 -19.80 -4.36
C LYS A 191 -3.93 -19.47 -5.40
N ALA A 192 -3.60 -18.54 -6.30
CA ALA A 192 -4.55 -18.03 -7.28
C ALA A 192 -4.34 -18.61 -8.69
N GLY A 193 -3.19 -19.26 -8.92
CA GLY A 193 -2.89 -19.90 -10.20
C GLY A 193 -3.43 -21.33 -10.36
N GLY A 194 -3.98 -21.98 -9.32
CA GLY A 194 -4.41 -23.38 -9.42
C GLY A 194 -3.31 -24.30 -10.03
N GLU A 195 -3.72 -25.23 -10.92
CA GLU A 195 -2.80 -26.04 -11.75
C GLU A 195 -2.13 -25.24 -12.90
N GLN A 196 -2.50 -23.98 -13.10
CA GLN A 196 -1.87 -23.03 -14.03
C GLN A 196 -0.65 -22.33 -13.42
N GLY A 197 -0.42 -22.51 -12.11
CA GLY A 197 0.87 -22.17 -11.47
C GLY A 197 2.06 -22.93 -12.09
N GLU A 198 1.77 -23.96 -12.90
CA GLU A 198 2.72 -24.60 -13.81
C GLU A 198 2.84 -23.79 -15.11
N LEU A 199 3.78 -22.84 -15.10
CA LEU A 199 4.33 -22.07 -16.24
C LEU A 199 3.78 -22.39 -17.65
N GLY A 200 3.05 -21.44 -18.23
CA GLY A 200 2.67 -21.42 -19.65
C GLY A 200 1.32 -22.05 -19.98
N LYS A 201 0.46 -22.31 -19.00
CA LYS A 201 -0.94 -22.67 -19.27
C LYS A 201 -1.79 -21.39 -19.40
N PRO A 202 -2.46 -21.17 -20.54
CA PRO A 202 -3.45 -20.08 -20.69
C PRO A 202 -4.54 -20.17 -19.60
N GLY A 203 -5.01 -19.02 -19.10
CA GLY A 203 -5.88 -18.99 -17.93
C GLY A 203 -6.21 -17.62 -17.31
N THR A 204 -7.44 -17.49 -16.79
CA THR A 204 -7.82 -16.32 -15.99
C THR A 204 -7.09 -16.36 -14.65
N ARG A 205 -6.23 -15.38 -14.42
CA ARG A 205 -5.36 -15.31 -13.24
C ARG A 205 -5.12 -13.87 -12.81
N PRO A 206 -4.80 -13.62 -11.54
CA PRO A 206 -4.41 -12.28 -11.14
C PRO A 206 -3.03 -11.93 -11.69
N ILE A 207 -2.84 -10.67 -12.05
CA ILE A 207 -1.56 -10.11 -12.49
C ILE A 207 -0.76 -9.70 -11.25
N GLY A 208 0.49 -10.13 -11.17
CA GLY A 208 1.36 -9.93 -10.02
C GLY A 208 1.64 -11.22 -9.26
N MET A 209 1.49 -12.37 -9.91
CA MET A 209 1.80 -13.68 -9.32
C MET A 209 3.29 -13.97 -9.35
N GLU A 210 3.71 -14.72 -8.33
CA GLU A 210 5.00 -15.37 -8.27
C GLU A 210 5.04 -16.58 -9.21
N LYS A 211 6.25 -17.05 -9.51
CA LYS A 211 6.53 -18.15 -10.44
C LYS A 211 5.69 -19.43 -10.25
N TYR A 212 5.18 -19.68 -9.04
CA TYR A 212 4.44 -20.90 -8.68
C TYR A 212 2.95 -20.64 -8.38
N GLY A 213 2.38 -19.58 -8.96
CA GLY A 213 0.95 -19.24 -8.84
C GLY A 213 0.54 -18.69 -7.47
N ASP A 214 1.51 -18.34 -6.62
CA ASP A 214 1.27 -17.59 -5.39
C ASP A 214 1.03 -16.13 -5.73
N PHE A 215 -0.06 -15.57 -5.22
CA PHE A 215 -0.36 -14.15 -5.32
C PHE A 215 -0.25 -13.51 -3.94
N SER A 216 0.43 -12.36 -3.86
CA SER A 216 0.48 -11.56 -2.64
C SER A 216 -0.41 -10.32 -2.82
N PRO A 217 -1.65 -10.32 -2.27
CA PRO A 217 -2.53 -9.16 -2.37
C PRO A 217 -1.88 -7.87 -1.87
N LYS A 218 -2.28 -6.76 -2.49
CA LYS A 218 -1.95 -5.41 -2.07
C LYS A 218 -3.19 -4.78 -1.44
N PHE A 219 -2.99 -4.09 -0.33
CA PHE A 219 -4.05 -3.48 0.47
C PHE A 219 -3.84 -1.97 0.49
N VAL A 220 -4.84 -1.22 0.06
CA VAL A 220 -4.89 0.24 0.24
C VAL A 220 -5.69 0.51 1.51
N GLY A 221 -5.00 0.86 2.60
CA GLY A 221 -5.61 1.16 3.89
C GLY A 221 -5.83 2.66 4.07
N LEU A 222 -7.08 3.07 4.29
CA LEU A 222 -7.49 4.47 4.37
C LEU A 222 -8.27 4.70 5.67
N LYS A 223 -7.93 5.73 6.43
CA LYS A 223 -8.78 6.27 7.51
C LYS A 223 -9.28 7.66 7.15
N SER A 224 -10.36 8.09 7.78
CA SER A 224 -11.02 9.35 7.42
C SER A 224 -10.13 10.60 7.48
N SER A 225 -9.18 10.66 8.43
CA SER A 225 -8.21 11.75 8.53
C SER A 225 -7.20 11.78 7.38
N ASP A 226 -6.84 10.63 6.81
CA ASP A 226 -5.95 10.52 5.65
C ASP A 226 -6.66 10.97 4.37
N LEU A 227 -7.97 10.72 4.28
CA LEU A 227 -8.75 10.95 3.07
C LEU A 227 -8.86 12.43 2.69
N ALA A 228 -8.95 13.33 3.66
CA ALA A 228 -8.96 14.78 3.38
C ALA A 228 -7.67 15.22 2.69
N PHE A 229 -6.51 14.67 3.11
CA PHE A 229 -5.23 14.94 2.47
C PHE A 229 -5.09 14.22 1.13
N LEU A 230 -5.37 12.91 1.10
CA LEU A 230 -5.18 12.08 -0.09
C LEU A 230 -6.06 12.51 -1.25
N SER A 231 -7.34 12.83 -1.02
CA SER A 231 -8.26 13.28 -2.07
C SER A 231 -7.81 14.59 -2.75
N ASN A 232 -6.96 15.38 -2.09
CA ASN A 232 -6.40 16.62 -2.62
C ASN A 232 -4.95 16.47 -3.13
N SER A 233 -4.31 15.33 -2.86
CA SER A 233 -2.94 15.04 -3.26
C SER A 233 -2.89 14.49 -4.68
N ASP A 234 -1.84 14.82 -5.43
CA ASP A 234 -1.59 14.31 -6.77
C ASP A 234 -0.34 13.43 -6.78
N MET A 235 -0.50 12.16 -7.16
CA MET A 235 0.59 11.17 -7.24
C MET A 235 1.14 11.01 -8.66
N GLY A 236 0.90 11.99 -9.54
CA GLY A 236 1.27 11.97 -10.96
C GLY A 236 0.15 11.48 -11.88
N TYR A 237 -1.00 11.11 -11.31
CA TYR A 237 -2.16 10.55 -12.02
C TYR A 237 -3.42 11.39 -11.85
N GLY A 238 -3.31 12.57 -11.22
CA GLY A 238 -4.41 13.44 -10.87
C GLY A 238 -4.75 13.37 -9.38
N LYS A 239 -5.51 14.37 -8.92
CA LYS A 239 -5.90 14.51 -7.51
C LYS A 239 -6.71 13.31 -7.02
N GLY A 240 -6.31 12.77 -5.87
CA GLY A 240 -6.95 11.63 -5.24
C GLY A 240 -6.73 10.30 -5.95
N VAL A 241 -5.85 10.23 -6.95
CA VAL A 241 -5.57 9.00 -7.69
C VAL A 241 -4.38 8.27 -7.07
N ILE A 242 -4.64 7.06 -6.58
CA ILE A 242 -3.70 6.16 -5.93
C ILE A 242 -3.29 5.08 -6.95
N PRO A 243 -2.02 5.04 -7.40
CA PRO A 243 -1.53 3.99 -8.28
C PRO A 243 -1.15 2.74 -7.47
N VAL A 244 -1.69 1.59 -7.85
CA VAL A 244 -1.33 0.27 -7.29
C VAL A 244 -0.64 -0.54 -8.38
N HIS A 245 0.67 -0.64 -8.26
CA HIS A 245 1.53 -1.30 -9.24
C HIS A 245 1.56 -2.82 -9.02
N TYR A 246 1.52 -3.62 -10.08
CA TYR A 246 1.74 -5.06 -10.09
C TYR A 246 2.88 -5.33 -11.07
N ASP A 247 3.90 -6.04 -10.61
CA ASP A 247 5.09 -6.35 -11.39
C ASP A 247 5.48 -7.80 -11.12
N GLU A 248 5.17 -8.65 -12.09
CA GLU A 248 5.48 -10.09 -12.02
C GLU A 248 6.99 -10.36 -12.05
N THR A 249 7.77 -9.49 -12.70
CA THR A 249 9.23 -9.63 -12.73
C THR A 249 9.84 -9.36 -11.36
N ALA A 250 9.33 -8.35 -10.64
CA ALA A 250 9.79 -8.00 -9.31
C ALA A 250 9.52 -9.11 -8.27
N VAL A 251 8.53 -9.96 -8.51
CA VAL A 251 8.21 -11.12 -7.65
C VAL A 251 8.78 -12.44 -8.19
N GLY A 252 9.70 -12.37 -9.15
CA GLY A 252 10.46 -13.51 -9.65
C GLY A 252 9.74 -14.35 -10.70
N ASN A 253 8.61 -13.89 -11.21
CA ASN A 253 7.96 -14.48 -12.38
C ASN A 253 8.51 -13.82 -13.66
N LEU A 254 9.50 -14.47 -14.27
CA LEU A 254 10.20 -13.96 -15.46
C LEU A 254 9.60 -14.47 -16.78
N ARG A 255 8.57 -15.31 -16.73
CA ARG A 255 7.89 -15.89 -17.89
C ARG A 255 6.43 -15.43 -17.82
N ASP A 256 5.84 -15.05 -18.94
CA ASP A 256 4.41 -14.70 -19.00
C ASP A 256 3.99 -13.52 -18.12
N HIS A 257 4.84 -12.49 -18.04
CA HIS A 257 4.76 -11.47 -17.00
C HIS A 257 4.06 -10.18 -17.42
N GLY A 258 2.91 -9.93 -16.79
CA GLY A 258 2.23 -8.65 -16.84
C GLY A 258 2.83 -7.65 -15.86
N ILE A 259 2.97 -6.41 -16.31
CA ILE A 259 3.33 -5.25 -15.48
C ILE A 259 2.25 -4.19 -15.67
N TYR A 260 1.43 -4.00 -14.64
CA TYR A 260 0.26 -3.14 -14.69
C TYR A 260 0.24 -2.17 -13.52
N THR A 261 -0.30 -0.97 -13.73
CA THR A 261 -0.62 -0.04 -12.64
C THR A 261 -2.11 0.23 -12.63
N VAL A 262 -2.79 -0.19 -11.56
CA VAL A 262 -4.22 0.04 -11.34
C VAL A 262 -4.41 1.41 -10.70
N LEU A 263 -5.28 2.25 -11.25
CA LEU A 263 -5.51 3.60 -10.77
C LEU A 263 -6.84 3.67 -10.00
N LEU A 264 -6.74 3.91 -8.69
CA LEU A 264 -7.89 4.07 -7.79
C LEU A 264 -8.09 5.55 -7.48
N LYS A 265 -9.25 6.13 -7.81
CA LYS A 265 -9.58 7.49 -7.38
C LYS A 265 -10.40 7.44 -6.10
N VAL A 266 -10.00 8.26 -5.12
CA VAL A 266 -10.72 8.44 -3.87
C VAL A 266 -11.11 9.90 -3.70
N GLU A 267 -12.40 10.12 -3.44
CA GLU A 267 -12.97 11.42 -3.12
C GLU A 267 -13.57 11.36 -1.72
N PHE A 268 -13.44 12.44 -0.94
CA PHE A 268 -13.94 12.52 0.42
C PHE A 268 -14.82 13.75 0.62
N PHE A 269 -16.01 13.50 1.14
CA PHE A 269 -17.02 14.51 1.43
C PHE A 269 -17.20 14.54 2.95
N PRO A 270 -16.50 15.42 3.67
CA PRO A 270 -16.60 15.47 5.12
C PRO A 270 -18.04 15.75 5.56
N SER A 271 -18.50 15.07 6.61
CA SER A 271 -19.77 15.39 7.23
C SER A 271 -19.69 16.82 7.74
N GLN A 272 -20.63 17.66 7.33
CA GLN A 272 -20.80 18.97 7.96
C GLN A 272 -21.13 18.70 9.42
N THR A 273 -20.24 19.09 10.33
CA THR A 273 -20.53 19.04 11.76
C THR A 273 -21.77 19.91 11.93
N GLN A 274 -22.94 19.28 12.11
CA GLN A 274 -24.12 20.03 12.51
C GLN A 274 -23.71 20.69 13.81
N SER A 275 -23.51 22.02 13.75
CA SER A 275 -23.34 22.81 14.94
C SER A 275 -24.59 22.55 15.73
N THR A 276 -24.48 21.76 16.80
CA THR A 276 -25.56 21.61 17.75
C THR A 276 -25.73 22.99 18.36
N THR A 277 -26.59 23.80 17.75
CA THR A 277 -27.08 25.03 18.34
C THR A 277 -27.66 24.58 19.67
N THR A 278 -26.94 24.85 20.74
CA THR A 278 -27.41 24.65 22.10
C THR A 278 -28.68 25.46 22.20
N THR A 279 -29.83 24.78 22.08
CA THR A 279 -31.11 25.35 22.45
C THR A 279 -30.97 25.79 23.90
N GLN A 280 -30.88 27.11 24.06
CA GLN A 280 -30.94 27.82 25.32
C GLN A 280 -32.08 27.21 26.17
N PRO A 281 -31.88 26.95 27.47
CA PRO A 281 -32.91 26.35 28.30
C PRO A 281 -34.10 27.31 28.39
N SER A 282 -35.19 26.98 27.69
CA SER A 282 -36.49 27.59 27.95
C SER A 282 -37.04 27.00 29.24
N ASN A 283 -36.81 27.70 30.35
CA ASN A 283 -37.72 27.64 31.49
C ASN A 283 -39.13 27.91 30.97
N THR A 284 -40.08 27.00 31.19
CA THR A 284 -41.43 27.23 31.74
C THR A 284 -42.32 26.01 31.46
N GLY A 285 -42.91 25.42 32.52
CA GLY A 285 -44.32 25.02 32.49
C GLY A 285 -44.67 23.54 32.38
N ASN A 286 -45.09 22.97 33.52
CA ASN A 286 -45.98 21.81 33.73
C ASN A 286 -46.84 21.31 32.55
N GLY A 287 -46.92 19.98 32.38
CA GLY A 287 -48.04 19.35 31.69
C GLY A 287 -47.90 17.87 31.32
N THR A 288 -48.30 17.00 32.24
CA THR A 288 -49.03 15.72 32.05
C THR A 288 -48.41 14.54 31.28
N THR A 289 -48.16 13.50 32.08
CA THR A 289 -47.95 12.07 31.87
C THR A 289 -48.68 11.42 30.69
N THR A 290 -47.97 10.59 29.90
CA THR A 290 -48.52 9.32 29.39
C THR A 290 -47.40 8.29 29.29
N THR A 291 -47.65 7.17 29.96
CA THR A 291 -46.80 5.99 30.15
C THR A 291 -46.72 5.17 28.87
N THR A 292 -45.52 4.70 28.48
CA THR A 292 -45.41 3.44 27.73
C THR A 292 -44.17 2.67 28.18
N THR A 293 -44.44 1.50 28.74
CA THR A 293 -43.54 0.50 29.28
C THR A 293 -42.75 -0.17 28.16
N VAL A 294 -41.42 -0.17 28.22
CA VAL A 294 -40.58 -1.15 27.52
C VAL A 294 -39.58 -1.75 28.50
N THR A 295 -39.61 -3.08 28.54
CA THR A 295 -38.99 -3.98 29.49
C THR A 295 -37.46 -3.94 29.43
N LYS A 296 -36.87 -3.82 30.61
CA LYS A 296 -35.43 -3.89 30.90
C LYS A 296 -35.07 -5.34 31.25
N THR A 297 -34.02 -5.88 30.64
CA THR A 297 -33.36 -7.11 31.08
C THR A 297 -31.90 -6.79 31.41
N THR A 298 -31.53 -7.00 32.66
CA THR A 298 -30.19 -6.85 33.28
C THR A 298 -29.39 -8.15 33.15
N ALA A 299 -28.15 -8.14 32.63
CA ALA A 299 -26.82 -7.95 33.29
C ALA A 299 -26.07 -9.29 33.45
N PRO A 300 -24.79 -9.36 33.89
CA PRO A 300 -23.57 -8.62 33.53
C PRO A 300 -22.38 -9.57 33.18
N SER A 301 -21.27 -9.06 32.62
CA SER A 301 -19.97 -9.71 32.80
C SER A 301 -18.79 -8.71 32.78
N THR A 302 -17.98 -8.81 33.82
CA THR A 302 -16.73 -8.09 34.07
C THR A 302 -15.58 -8.84 33.40
N ILE A 303 -14.87 -8.20 32.47
CA ILE A 303 -13.61 -8.72 31.92
C ILE A 303 -12.45 -7.86 32.42
N LYS A 304 -11.50 -8.52 33.10
CA LYS A 304 -10.21 -7.97 33.53
C LYS A 304 -9.34 -7.67 32.31
N THR A 305 -8.90 -6.42 32.21
CA THR A 305 -7.85 -5.97 31.27
C THR A 305 -6.48 -6.47 31.74
N VAL A 306 -5.82 -7.29 30.94
CA VAL A 306 -4.38 -7.57 31.07
C VAL A 306 -3.65 -6.65 30.10
N ASN A 307 -2.82 -5.79 30.66
CA ASN A 307 -1.96 -4.86 29.92
C ASN A 307 -0.59 -5.52 29.75
N THR A 308 -0.27 -5.96 28.54
CA THR A 308 1.10 -6.35 28.15
C THR A 308 1.44 -5.61 26.88
N GLY A 309 2.08 -4.44 27.03
CA GLY A 309 2.70 -3.72 25.93
C GLY A 309 3.97 -4.46 25.49
N THR A 310 3.89 -5.17 24.38
CA THR A 310 5.03 -5.78 23.70
C THR A 310 5.63 -4.77 22.73
N THR A 311 6.80 -4.22 23.09
CA THR A 311 7.68 -3.52 22.15
C THR A 311 8.13 -4.50 21.07
N THR A 312 7.71 -4.29 19.83
CA THR A 312 8.08 -5.10 18.67
C THR A 312 9.60 -5.03 18.47
N SER A 313 10.26 -6.18 18.53
CA SER A 313 11.72 -6.34 18.48
C SER A 313 12.33 -5.79 17.17
N THR A 314 12.83 -4.55 17.21
CA THR A 314 13.82 -3.98 16.26
C THR A 314 15.21 -4.61 16.40
N SER A 315 15.39 -5.58 17.30
CA SER A 315 16.70 -6.13 17.69
C SER A 315 17.45 -6.89 16.58
N THR A 316 16.79 -7.27 15.48
CA THR A 316 17.40 -8.15 14.46
C THR A 316 18.37 -7.43 13.53
N VAL A 317 18.14 -6.15 13.20
CA VAL A 317 19.00 -5.39 12.27
C VAL A 317 20.07 -4.55 12.97
N ALA A 318 19.90 -4.27 14.27
CA ALA A 318 20.85 -3.49 15.04
C ALA A 318 22.25 -4.15 15.02
N GLY A 319 23.29 -3.32 14.90
CA GLY A 319 24.69 -3.75 14.76
C GLY A 319 25.48 -2.94 13.75
N ILE A 320 26.75 -3.31 13.58
CA ILE A 320 27.64 -2.71 12.58
C ILE A 320 27.54 -3.51 11.29
N TRP A 321 27.35 -2.82 10.17
CA TRP A 321 27.31 -3.36 8.82
C TRP A 321 28.46 -2.75 8.04
N LYS A 322 29.24 -3.56 7.34
CA LYS A 322 30.40 -3.12 6.55
C LYS A 322 30.31 -3.65 5.13
N GLY A 323 30.72 -2.85 4.17
CA GLY A 323 30.83 -3.27 2.78
C GLY A 323 31.29 -2.13 1.90
N THR A 324 30.68 -2.00 0.72
CA THR A 324 31.10 -1.02 -0.27
C THR A 324 29.93 -0.28 -0.91
N TYR A 325 30.21 0.91 -1.44
CA TYR A 325 29.27 1.70 -2.23
C TYR A 325 29.88 2.15 -3.55
N GLY A 326 29.04 2.42 -4.54
CA GLY A 326 29.42 3.04 -5.79
C GLY A 326 28.46 4.12 -6.27
N THR A 327 28.71 4.58 -7.49
CA THR A 327 27.92 5.60 -8.19
C THR A 327 27.14 4.98 -9.34
N GLY A 328 25.93 5.48 -9.62
CA GLY A 328 25.08 4.96 -10.69
C GLY A 328 24.66 3.51 -10.44
N SER A 329 24.77 2.65 -11.45
CA SER A 329 24.42 1.23 -11.34
C SER A 329 25.54 0.35 -10.75
N SER A 330 26.72 0.91 -10.48
CA SER A 330 27.90 0.15 -10.06
C SER A 330 27.96 -0.04 -8.54
N ASN A 331 28.32 -1.25 -8.12
CA ASN A 331 28.73 -1.58 -6.76
C ASN A 331 30.26 -1.43 -6.67
N ASN A 332 30.75 -0.19 -6.59
CA ASN A 332 32.19 0.10 -6.54
C ASN A 332 32.83 -0.39 -5.23
N THR A 333 34.16 -0.38 -5.13
CA THR A 333 34.94 -0.91 -3.99
C THR A 333 35.18 0.09 -2.86
N THR A 334 34.56 1.28 -2.88
CA THR A 334 34.77 2.29 -1.84
C THR A 334 34.12 1.83 -0.55
N PHE A 335 34.88 1.83 0.55
CA PHE A 335 34.41 1.41 1.87
C PHE A 335 33.14 2.16 2.30
N TYR A 336 32.20 1.44 2.89
CA TYR A 336 30.98 1.99 3.45
C TYR A 336 30.55 1.19 4.68
N SER A 337 30.06 1.88 5.72
CA SER A 337 29.61 1.20 6.93
C SER A 337 28.49 1.95 7.64
N PHE A 338 27.51 1.19 8.14
CA PHE A 338 26.46 1.66 9.03
C PHE A 338 26.60 1.07 10.43
N GLN A 339 26.32 1.87 11.45
CA GLN A 339 25.96 1.39 12.78
C GLN A 339 24.48 1.67 12.99
N LEU A 340 23.68 0.61 13.09
CA LEU A 340 22.24 0.70 13.33
C LEU A 340 21.97 0.45 14.81
N ASN A 341 21.38 1.41 15.50
CA ASN A 341 21.07 1.32 16.93
C ASN A 341 19.61 0.82 17.15
N PRO A 342 19.34 0.06 18.22
CA PRO A 342 17.99 -0.50 18.47
C PRO A 342 16.85 0.53 18.57
N ASP A 343 17.18 1.80 18.85
CA ASP A 343 16.25 2.92 19.01
C ASP A 343 15.86 3.60 17.68
N GLY A 344 16.31 3.08 16.53
CA GLY A 344 16.05 3.65 15.22
C GLY A 344 17.02 4.77 14.81
N THR A 345 18.04 5.07 15.62
CA THR A 345 19.13 5.97 15.23
C THR A 345 20.23 5.21 14.49
N MET A 346 21.02 5.92 13.68
CA MET A 346 22.18 5.32 13.01
C MET A 346 23.37 6.27 12.88
N ASN A 347 24.54 5.68 12.66
CA ASN A 347 25.75 6.38 12.23
C ASN A 347 26.27 5.80 10.91
N VAL A 348 26.90 6.65 10.09
CA VAL A 348 27.80 6.21 9.02
C VAL A 348 29.21 6.26 9.58
N LEU A 349 29.95 5.16 9.44
CA LEU A 349 31.30 5.03 9.98
C LEU A 349 32.34 5.09 8.85
N ASP A 350 33.49 5.68 9.13
CA ASP A 350 34.68 5.55 8.28
C ASP A 350 35.38 4.20 8.51
N ALA A 351 36.47 3.94 7.76
CA ALA A 351 37.23 2.69 7.84
C ALA A 351 37.86 2.44 9.22
N SER A 352 38.08 3.50 10.02
CA SER A 352 38.58 3.40 11.40
C SER A 352 37.47 3.14 12.43
N GLY A 353 36.21 3.14 12.01
CA GLY A 353 35.05 3.00 12.88
C GLY A 353 34.58 4.31 13.52
N LYS A 354 35.13 5.46 13.11
CA LYS A 354 34.70 6.76 13.60
C LYS A 354 33.44 7.21 12.87
N SER A 355 32.46 7.75 13.62
CA SER A 355 31.25 8.32 13.03
C SER A 355 31.56 9.58 12.21
N ILE A 356 31.12 9.59 10.95
CA ILE A 356 31.25 10.70 9.99
C ILE A 356 29.90 11.27 9.54
N ALA A 357 28.80 10.59 9.87
CA ALA A 357 27.44 11.06 9.66
C ALA A 357 26.49 10.44 10.68
N ALA A 358 25.38 11.12 10.97
CA ALA A 358 24.33 10.62 11.86
C ALA A 358 22.96 10.72 11.19
N GLY A 359 22.05 9.84 11.57
CA GLY A 359 20.74 9.74 10.95
C GLY A 359 19.75 8.90 11.73
N THR A 360 18.63 8.63 11.09
CA THR A 360 17.58 7.72 11.58
C THR A 360 17.22 6.73 10.50
N TYR A 361 16.80 5.54 10.92
CA TYR A 361 16.36 4.50 10.03
C TYR A 361 15.02 3.91 10.50
N ASN A 362 14.33 3.27 9.57
CA ASN A 362 13.17 2.45 9.82
C ASN A 362 13.36 1.09 9.14
N LEU A 363 13.04 0.01 9.84
CA LEU A 363 13.02 -1.34 9.26
C LEU A 363 11.57 -1.81 9.20
N ASN A 364 11.09 -2.07 7.99
CA ASN A 364 9.77 -2.63 7.79
C ASN A 364 9.84 -3.76 6.76
N ASN A 365 9.53 -4.99 7.16
CA ASN A 365 9.50 -6.17 6.27
C ASN A 365 10.78 -6.41 5.49
N ASN A 366 11.89 -6.45 6.23
CA ASN A 366 13.23 -6.57 5.66
C ASN A 366 13.57 -5.45 4.64
N GLN A 367 12.80 -4.37 4.60
CA GLN A 367 13.14 -3.16 3.88
C GLN A 367 13.63 -2.13 4.90
N LEU A 368 14.90 -1.78 4.78
CA LEU A 368 15.54 -0.76 5.57
C LEU A 368 15.50 0.55 4.79
N THR A 369 14.92 1.60 5.35
CA THR A 369 15.01 2.96 4.81
C THR A 369 15.62 3.87 5.85
N GLY A 370 16.28 4.94 5.42
CA GLY A 370 16.81 5.91 6.36
C GLY A 370 17.31 7.17 5.69
N ILE A 371 17.63 8.14 6.54
CA ILE A 371 18.14 9.45 6.16
C ILE A 371 19.27 9.83 7.11
N TYR A 372 20.37 10.36 6.58
CA TYR A 372 21.53 10.78 7.37
C TYR A 372 22.16 12.08 6.81
N ARG A 373 22.98 12.74 7.64
CA ARG A 373 23.75 13.95 7.28
C ARG A 373 25.19 13.83 7.73
N TYR A 374 26.13 14.15 6.85
CA TYR A 374 27.56 14.16 7.17
C TYR A 374 27.89 15.28 8.16
N THR A 375 28.79 15.01 9.10
CA THR A 375 29.25 16.03 10.05
C THR A 375 29.89 17.19 9.29
N GLY A 376 29.42 18.41 9.53
CA GLY A 376 29.89 19.62 8.83
C GLY A 376 29.23 19.88 7.46
N ASN A 377 28.29 19.03 7.03
CA ASN A 377 27.53 19.24 5.81
C ASN A 377 26.02 19.16 6.10
N ASN A 378 25.26 20.17 5.64
CA ASN A 378 23.81 20.22 5.82
C ASN A 378 23.03 19.36 4.81
N ASN A 379 23.69 18.82 3.78
CA ASN A 379 23.07 17.97 2.78
C ASN A 379 22.63 16.65 3.41
N ALA A 380 21.34 16.34 3.24
CA ALA A 380 20.79 15.05 3.60
C ALA A 380 20.99 14.03 2.47
N PHE A 381 21.15 12.77 2.86
CA PHE A 381 21.20 11.63 1.96
C PHE A 381 20.21 10.59 2.48
N SER A 382 19.44 10.01 1.57
CA SER A 382 18.49 8.95 1.90
C SER A 382 18.89 7.64 1.24
N PHE A 383 18.49 6.52 1.83
CA PHE A 383 18.79 5.19 1.33
C PHE A 383 17.61 4.24 1.52
N ALA A 384 17.57 3.21 0.69
CA ALA A 384 16.66 2.07 0.81
C ALA A 384 17.41 0.77 0.54
N ALA A 385 17.11 -0.29 1.29
CA ALA A 385 17.80 -1.58 1.18
C ALA A 385 16.91 -2.76 1.51
N SER A 386 17.20 -3.90 0.89
CA SER A 386 16.65 -5.20 1.28
C SER A 386 17.64 -5.92 2.21
N VAL A 387 17.14 -6.39 3.35
CA VAL A 387 17.89 -7.16 4.36
C VAL A 387 17.61 -8.66 4.17
N LYS A 388 18.64 -9.45 3.93
CA LYS A 388 18.55 -10.91 3.77
C LYS A 388 19.58 -11.59 4.67
N GLY A 389 19.13 -12.00 5.87
CA GLY A 389 20.01 -12.60 6.88
C GLY A 389 21.09 -11.61 7.36
N SER A 390 22.36 -11.95 7.14
CA SER A 390 23.51 -11.09 7.49
C SER A 390 23.97 -10.21 6.33
N GLN A 391 23.23 -10.13 5.23
CA GLN A 391 23.54 -9.28 4.09
C GLN A 391 22.45 -8.22 3.87
N MET A 392 22.86 -7.07 3.35
CA MET A 392 21.97 -6.03 2.87
C MET A 392 22.49 -5.46 1.56
N GLU A 393 21.57 -5.20 0.65
CA GLU A 393 21.84 -4.53 -0.63
C GLU A 393 20.86 -3.38 -0.79
N GLY A 394 21.36 -2.22 -1.19
CA GLY A 394 20.54 -1.02 -1.27
C GLY A 394 21.01 -0.01 -2.29
N THR A 395 20.25 1.08 -2.32
CA THR A 395 20.51 2.27 -3.12
C THR A 395 20.59 3.48 -2.20
N TRP A 396 21.20 4.56 -2.71
CA TRP A 396 21.26 5.85 -2.03
C TRP A 396 21.00 6.99 -3.00
N GLY A 397 20.58 8.15 -2.47
CA GLY A 397 20.36 9.37 -3.24
C GLY A 397 20.42 10.63 -2.38
N SER A 398 20.42 11.79 -3.04
CA SER A 398 20.46 13.11 -2.38
C SER A 398 19.09 13.54 -1.87
N GLY A 399 19.06 14.25 -0.74
CA GLY A 399 17.83 14.75 -0.14
C GLY A 399 16.93 13.61 0.32
N SER A 400 15.68 13.61 -0.14
CA SER A 400 14.69 12.56 0.12
C SER A 400 14.74 11.39 -0.87
N ASN A 401 15.56 11.47 -1.92
CA ASN A 401 15.64 10.42 -2.92
C ASN A 401 16.42 9.23 -2.35
N VAL A 402 15.82 8.04 -2.37
CA VAL A 402 16.49 6.81 -1.93
C VAL A 402 17.34 6.16 -3.02
N SER A 403 17.34 6.73 -4.23
CA SER A 403 18.02 6.21 -5.41
C SER A 403 18.68 7.34 -6.24
N GLY A 404 19.44 6.97 -7.28
CA GLY A 404 20.09 7.90 -8.20
C GLY A 404 21.53 8.31 -7.82
N GLY A 405 21.91 8.20 -6.55
CA GLY A 405 23.30 8.38 -6.11
C GLY A 405 24.17 7.15 -6.39
N GLY A 406 23.64 5.96 -6.11
CA GLY A 406 24.26 4.71 -6.49
C GLY A 406 23.76 3.49 -5.73
N ARG A 407 24.50 2.38 -5.81
CA ARG A 407 24.23 1.12 -5.11
C ARG A 407 25.27 0.83 -4.03
N TRP A 408 24.89 0.04 -3.05
CA TRP A 408 25.77 -0.42 -1.99
C TRP A 408 25.39 -1.82 -1.51
N MET A 409 26.36 -2.53 -0.96
CA MET A 409 26.18 -3.86 -0.38
C MET A 409 26.98 -3.94 0.92
N MET A 410 26.38 -4.48 1.98
CA MET A 410 27.05 -4.67 3.26
C MET A 410 26.74 -6.03 3.87
N THR A 411 27.65 -6.48 4.73
CA THR A 411 27.49 -7.65 5.58
C THR A 411 27.53 -7.23 7.06
N LYS A 412 26.70 -7.85 7.89
CA LYS A 412 26.68 -7.62 9.34
C LYS A 412 27.99 -8.12 9.94
N ALA A 413 28.69 -7.25 10.65
CA ALA A 413 29.91 -7.61 11.37
C ALA A 413 29.55 -8.58 12.51
N ALA A 414 30.34 -9.64 12.68
CA ALA A 414 30.14 -10.59 13.76
C ALA A 414 30.32 -9.89 15.12
N THR A 415 29.34 -10.05 16.01
CA THR A 415 29.38 -9.56 17.38
C THR A 415 30.52 -10.27 18.12
N GLY A 416 31.69 -9.63 18.23
CA GLY A 416 32.87 -10.19 18.91
C GLY A 416 34.16 -10.22 18.10
N ALA A 417 34.16 -9.81 16.83
CA ALA A 417 35.40 -9.65 16.08
C ALA A 417 36.08 -8.32 16.45
N THR A 418 36.93 -8.34 17.48
CA THR A 418 37.93 -7.28 17.69
C THR A 418 38.87 -7.27 16.48
N THR A 419 38.90 -6.12 15.81
CA THR A 419 39.60 -5.84 14.56
C THR A 419 41.10 -6.12 14.62
N ASN A 420 41.55 -7.06 13.79
CA ASN A 420 42.86 -7.01 13.13
C ASN A 420 42.63 -7.34 11.64
N ILE A 421 42.34 -6.32 10.83
CA ILE A 421 42.38 -6.39 9.37
C ILE A 421 43.55 -5.50 8.94
N ARG A 422 44.56 -6.11 8.31
CA ARG A 422 45.61 -5.41 7.55
C ARG A 422 45.14 -5.20 6.12
#